data_AF-A0A1M2V4G5-F1
#
_entry.id   AF-A0A1M2V4G5-F1
#
_cell.length_a   1.000
_cell.length_b   1.000
_cell.length_c   1.000
_cell.angle_alpha   90.00
_cell.angle_beta   90.00
_cell.angle_gamma   90.00
#
_symmetry.space_group_name_H-M   'P 1'
#
loop_
_entity.id
_entity.type
_entity.pdbx_description
1 polymer ?
#
loop_
_entity_poly.entity_id
_entity_poly.type
_entity_poly.pdbx_seq_one_letter_code
_entity_poly.pdbx_strand_id
1 'polypeptide(L)'
;MSKTVTITQCNTVLPQTLKKQLRDDKTREVVAKAFEDAFGNVAKNEALADILNLNKRVKEIDDDFQKISGDLYKFDRQNFLDEKKRALRLHREWAKYHQRFKDILELSRKNASKARSVLWLYGEAVLTDFTAERIPDIKIELESFMEEVDTMQEEALTSEQGFKKLAEDLRLFATIIEDALERRGVRFSIELQNARSHLTQLEKKLKM
;
A
#
# COMPACT_ATOMS: atom_id res chain seq x y z
N MET A 1 -43.05 28.35 15.21
CA MET A 1 -43.40 28.67 13.81
C MET A 1 -42.18 28.40 12.95
N SER A 2 -42.29 27.37 12.10
CA SER A 2 -41.19 26.76 11.34
C SER A 2 -40.74 27.65 10.19
N LYS A 3 -39.41 27.77 10.01
CA LYS A 3 -38.81 28.39 8.83
C LYS A 3 -38.48 27.28 7.83
N THR A 4 -39.21 27.28 6.72
CA THR A 4 -38.99 26.40 5.57
C THR A 4 -37.73 26.83 4.84
N VAL A 5 -36.79 25.90 4.67
CA VAL A 5 -35.58 26.08 3.85
C VAL A 5 -35.92 25.63 2.43
N THR A 6 -35.87 26.56 1.48
CA THR A 6 -36.01 26.28 0.05
C THR A 6 -34.71 25.69 -0.46
N ILE A 7 -34.74 24.42 -0.89
CA ILE A 7 -33.63 23.75 -1.56
C ILE A 7 -33.62 24.23 -3.02
N THR A 8 -32.57 24.94 -3.40
CA THR A 8 -32.30 25.35 -4.78
C THR A 8 -32.04 24.11 -5.65
N GLN A 9 -32.98 23.79 -6.54
CA GLN A 9 -32.78 22.82 -7.62
C GLN A 9 -31.71 23.34 -8.59
N CYS A 10 -30.57 22.65 -8.66
CA CYS A 10 -29.57 22.89 -9.68
C CYS A 10 -30.02 22.23 -11.00
N ASN A 11 -30.67 23.01 -11.87
CA ASN A 11 -31.01 22.59 -13.23
C ASN A 11 -29.76 22.64 -14.12
N THR A 12 -28.98 21.56 -14.17
CA THR A 12 -27.95 21.37 -15.19
C THR A 12 -28.57 20.72 -16.43
N VAL A 13 -28.92 21.56 -17.41
CA VAL A 13 -29.36 21.12 -18.73
C VAL A 13 -28.18 20.45 -19.44
N LEU A 14 -28.22 19.11 -19.51
CA LEU A 14 -27.27 18.35 -20.35
C LEU A 14 -27.38 18.82 -21.81
N PRO A 15 -26.26 18.99 -22.54
CA PRO A 15 -26.30 19.31 -23.97
C PRO A 15 -27.09 18.23 -24.72
N GLN A 16 -28.12 18.62 -25.48
CA GLN A 16 -29.01 17.72 -26.23
C GLN A 16 -28.27 16.77 -27.20
N THR A 17 -27.00 17.06 -27.52
CA THR A 17 -26.10 16.27 -28.36
C THR A 17 -25.67 14.94 -27.73
N LEU A 18 -25.34 14.91 -26.42
CA LEU A 18 -24.90 13.70 -25.72
C LEU A 18 -26.03 12.67 -25.57
N LYS A 19 -27.25 13.13 -25.25
CA LYS A 19 -28.46 12.29 -25.19
C LYS A 19 -28.81 11.65 -26.54
N LYS A 20 -28.48 12.33 -27.64
CA LYS A 20 -28.78 11.85 -29.01
C LYS A 20 -27.72 10.86 -29.52
N GLN A 21 -26.47 11.01 -29.08
CA GLN A 21 -25.37 10.10 -29.41
C GLN A 21 -25.42 8.79 -28.62
N LEU A 22 -25.82 8.80 -27.34
CA LEU A 22 -25.90 7.59 -26.49
C LEU A 22 -27.14 6.71 -26.73
N ARG A 23 -28.05 7.11 -27.63
CA ARG A 23 -29.22 6.31 -28.05
C ARG A 23 -28.93 5.35 -29.21
N ASP A 24 -27.80 5.50 -29.87
CA ASP A 24 -27.35 4.65 -30.96
C ASP A 24 -26.63 3.41 -30.38
N ASP A 25 -27.14 2.21 -30.70
CA ASP A 25 -26.56 0.93 -30.27
C ASP A 25 -25.07 0.84 -30.60
N LYS A 26 -24.64 1.47 -31.70
CA LYS A 26 -23.24 1.52 -32.12
C LYS A 26 -22.37 2.35 -31.16
N THR A 27 -22.92 3.42 -30.59
CA THR A 27 -22.20 4.22 -29.58
C THR A 27 -22.11 3.47 -28.25
N ARG A 28 -23.16 2.73 -27.87
CA ARG A 28 -23.14 1.86 -26.69
C ARG A 28 -22.13 0.72 -26.83
N GLU A 29 -22.08 0.09 -28.01
CA GLU A 29 -21.11 -0.96 -28.34
C GLU A 29 -19.67 -0.43 -28.38
N VAL A 30 -19.45 0.79 -28.90
CA VAL A 30 -18.13 1.46 -28.88
C VAL A 30 -17.68 1.78 -27.46
N VAL A 31 -18.58 2.26 -26.59
CA VAL A 31 -18.25 2.53 -25.18
C VAL A 31 -17.99 1.24 -24.42
N ALA A 32 -18.84 0.22 -24.57
CA ALA A 32 -18.64 -1.09 -23.95
C ALA A 32 -17.32 -1.73 -24.40
N LYS A 33 -17.03 -1.69 -25.71
CA LYS A 33 -15.77 -2.20 -26.27
C LYS A 33 -14.55 -1.39 -25.80
N ALA A 34 -14.65 -0.07 -25.71
CA ALA A 34 -13.58 0.76 -25.17
C ALA A 34 -13.32 0.45 -23.68
N PHE A 35 -14.37 0.16 -22.91
CA PHE A 35 -14.24 -0.31 -21.53
C PHE A 35 -13.64 -1.73 -21.45
N GLU A 36 -14.08 -2.67 -22.29
CA GLU A 36 -13.49 -4.02 -22.35
C GLU A 36 -12.03 -4.02 -22.81
N ASP A 37 -11.69 -3.19 -23.79
CA ASP A 37 -10.33 -3.00 -24.28
C ASP A 37 -9.46 -2.32 -23.20
N ALA A 38 -10.00 -1.35 -22.45
CA ALA A 38 -9.31 -0.70 -21.33
C ALA A 38 -9.10 -1.63 -20.13
N PHE A 39 -10.03 -2.54 -19.84
CA PHE A 39 -9.93 -3.59 -18.83
C PHE A 39 -9.43 -4.93 -19.40
N GLY A 40 -8.76 -4.88 -20.56
CA GLY A 40 -8.36 -6.05 -21.33
C GLY A 40 -7.52 -7.06 -20.56
N ASN A 41 -7.49 -8.29 -21.06
CA ASN A 41 -6.81 -9.43 -20.41
C ASN A 41 -5.32 -9.19 -20.13
N VAL A 42 -4.66 -8.29 -20.87
CA VAL A 42 -3.25 -7.92 -20.66
C VAL A 42 -3.08 -7.17 -19.33
N ALA A 43 -3.87 -6.13 -19.09
CA ALA A 43 -3.84 -5.36 -17.83
C ALA A 43 -4.18 -6.24 -16.62
N LYS A 44 -5.10 -7.20 -16.78
CA LYS A 44 -5.43 -8.19 -15.74
C LYS A 44 -4.27 -9.15 -15.43
N ASN A 45 -3.59 -9.65 -16.46
CA ASN A 45 -2.48 -10.58 -16.30
C ASN A 45 -1.25 -9.90 -15.70
N GLU A 46 -0.95 -8.67 -16.11
CA GLU A 46 0.11 -7.84 -15.53
C GLU A 46 -0.17 -7.53 -14.06
N ALA A 47 -1.39 -7.06 -13.75
CA ALA A 47 -1.79 -6.79 -12.36
C ALA A 47 -1.71 -8.06 -11.47
N LEU A 48 -2.10 -9.22 -12.00
CA LEU A 48 -1.99 -10.48 -11.27
C LEU A 48 -0.53 -10.89 -11.03
N ALA A 49 0.34 -10.74 -12.03
CA ALA A 49 1.77 -10.98 -11.87
C ALA A 49 2.39 -10.05 -10.82
N ASP A 50 2.02 -8.77 -10.83
CA ASP A 50 2.49 -7.78 -9.86
C ASP A 50 2.02 -8.11 -8.44
N ILE A 51 0.78 -8.53 -8.24
CA ILE A 51 0.26 -8.96 -6.94
C ILE A 51 1.02 -10.20 -6.42
N LEU A 52 1.28 -11.17 -7.29
CA LEU A 52 2.06 -12.36 -6.92
C LEU A 52 3.50 -12.00 -6.54
N ASN A 53 4.13 -11.11 -7.31
CA ASN A 53 5.47 -10.60 -7.03
C ASN A 53 5.51 -9.82 -5.70
N LEU A 54 4.53 -8.96 -5.46
CA LEU A 54 4.40 -8.21 -4.21
C LEU A 54 4.25 -9.15 -3.01
N ASN A 55 3.38 -10.16 -3.10
CA ASN A 55 3.22 -11.15 -2.03
C ASN A 55 4.51 -11.93 -1.75
N LYS A 56 5.24 -12.30 -2.80
CA LYS A 56 6.55 -12.94 -2.66
C LYS A 56 7.53 -12.02 -1.93
N ARG A 57 7.64 -10.76 -2.34
CA ARG A 57 8.52 -9.75 -1.71
C ARG A 57 8.18 -9.51 -0.24
N VAL A 58 6.90 -9.40 0.08
CA VAL A 58 6.43 -9.25 1.46
C VAL A 58 6.87 -10.44 2.32
N LYS A 59 6.76 -11.66 1.80
CA LYS A 59 7.23 -12.86 2.49
C LYS A 59 8.75 -12.84 2.69
N GLU A 60 9.50 -12.51 1.65
CA GLU A 60 10.96 -12.40 1.74
C GLU A 60 11.41 -11.35 2.76
N ILE A 61 10.70 -10.22 2.85
CA ILE A 61 10.96 -9.18 3.86
C ILE A 61 10.66 -9.71 5.27
N ASP A 62 9.53 -10.38 5.48
CA ASP A 62 9.20 -10.97 6.78
C ASP A 62 10.26 -12.01 7.21
N ASP A 63 10.70 -12.86 6.28
CA ASP A 63 11.77 -13.84 6.52
C ASP A 63 13.08 -13.14 6.93
N ASP A 64 13.44 -12.03 6.29
CA ASP A 64 14.64 -11.27 6.65
C ASP A 64 14.50 -10.60 8.04
N PHE A 65 13.30 -10.11 8.40
CA PHE A 65 13.02 -9.65 9.75
C PHE A 65 13.24 -10.75 10.79
N GLN A 66 12.79 -11.97 10.50
CA GLN A 66 12.97 -13.12 11.40
C GLN A 66 14.43 -13.56 11.51
N LYS A 67 15.19 -13.57 10.40
CA LYS A 67 16.63 -13.91 10.44
C LYS A 67 17.40 -12.93 11.32
N ILE A 68 17.20 -11.62 11.12
CA ILE A 68 17.86 -10.59 11.93
C ILE A 68 17.44 -10.71 13.41
N SER A 69 16.15 -10.99 13.68
CA SER A 69 15.68 -11.26 15.04
C SER A 69 16.43 -12.45 15.66
N GLY A 70 16.63 -13.54 14.93
CA GLY A 70 17.40 -14.69 15.39
C GLY A 70 18.86 -14.35 15.72
N ASP A 71 19.53 -13.57 14.87
CA ASP A 71 20.92 -13.15 15.08
C ASP A 71 21.05 -12.21 16.30
N LEU A 72 20.15 -11.24 16.44
CA LEU A 72 20.12 -10.32 17.57
C LEU A 72 19.71 -10.99 18.87
N TYR A 73 18.84 -11.99 18.83
CA TYR A 73 18.49 -12.78 20.02
C TYR A 73 19.69 -13.56 20.55
N LYS A 74 20.47 -14.19 19.65
CA LYS A 74 21.72 -14.86 20.02
C LYS A 74 22.72 -13.88 20.63
N PHE A 75 22.85 -12.67 20.04
CA PHE A 75 23.68 -11.60 20.59
C PHE A 75 23.24 -11.19 22.00
N ASP A 76 21.95 -10.92 22.21
CA ASP A 76 21.41 -10.50 23.51
C ASP A 76 21.63 -11.56 24.60
N ARG A 77 21.58 -12.85 24.26
CA ARG A 77 21.84 -13.95 25.21
C ARG A 77 23.28 -13.99 25.72
N GLN A 78 24.22 -13.38 25.00
CA GLN A 78 25.62 -13.29 25.43
C GLN A 78 25.83 -12.17 26.48
N ASN A 79 24.77 -11.45 26.88
CA ASN A 79 24.74 -10.45 27.96
C ASN A 79 25.88 -9.41 27.87
N PHE A 80 26.12 -8.93 26.66
CA PHE A 80 27.22 -8.01 26.41
C PHE A 80 26.99 -6.66 27.06
N LEU A 81 27.95 -6.23 27.88
CA LEU A 81 27.86 -4.95 28.58
C LEU A 81 28.33 -3.79 27.70
N ASP A 82 27.64 -2.65 27.82
CA ASP A 82 28.02 -1.32 27.35
C ASP A 82 29.11 -0.70 28.26
N GLU A 83 29.62 0.47 27.89
CA GLU A 83 30.60 1.24 28.69
C GLU A 83 30.10 1.58 30.11
N LYS A 84 28.78 1.60 30.29
CA LYS A 84 28.11 1.85 31.57
C LYS A 84 27.79 0.55 32.32
N LYS A 85 28.38 -0.58 31.91
CA LYS A 85 28.18 -1.93 32.47
C LYS A 85 26.75 -2.45 32.40
N ARG A 86 25.96 -2.01 31.40
CA ARG A 86 24.58 -2.47 31.15
C ARG A 86 24.54 -3.38 29.95
N ALA A 87 23.77 -4.45 30.02
CA ALA A 87 23.61 -5.37 28.89
C ALA A 87 22.96 -4.65 27.69
N LEU A 88 23.61 -4.70 26.52
CA LEU A 88 23.04 -4.35 25.23
C LEU A 88 21.92 -5.36 24.91
N ARG A 89 20.73 -4.83 24.65
CA ARG A 89 19.53 -5.61 24.34
C ARG A 89 18.93 -5.12 23.02
N LEU A 90 19.55 -5.51 21.91
CA LEU A 90 19.20 -5.04 20.58
C LEU A 90 17.96 -5.75 20.02
N HIS A 91 17.70 -6.99 20.46
CA HIS A 91 16.56 -7.77 19.98
C HIS A 91 15.21 -7.11 20.30
N ARG A 92 15.09 -6.49 21.47
CA ARG A 92 13.84 -5.84 21.89
C ARG A 92 13.49 -4.64 21.01
N GLU A 93 14.48 -3.84 20.63
CA GLU A 93 14.27 -2.71 19.73
C GLU A 93 13.96 -3.20 18.31
N TRP A 94 14.64 -4.25 17.86
CA TRP A 94 14.36 -4.90 16.58
C TRP A 94 12.90 -5.34 16.42
N ALA A 95 12.35 -5.97 17.45
CA ALA A 95 10.97 -6.44 17.44
C ALA A 95 9.95 -5.32 17.18
N LYS A 96 10.25 -4.07 17.59
CA LYS A 96 9.39 -2.91 17.31
C LYS A 96 9.35 -2.56 15.83
N TYR A 97 10.49 -2.65 15.13
CA TYR A 97 10.54 -2.41 13.68
C TYR A 97 9.79 -3.49 12.91
N HIS A 98 9.92 -4.75 13.31
CA HIS A 98 9.17 -5.86 12.71
C HIS A 98 7.66 -5.69 12.92
N GLN A 99 7.24 -5.27 14.12
CA GLN A 99 5.82 -4.98 14.36
C GLN A 99 5.33 -3.82 13.49
N ARG A 100 6.07 -2.72 13.41
CA ARG A 100 5.71 -1.58 12.54
C ARG A 100 5.59 -1.99 11.07
N PHE A 101 6.47 -2.87 10.58
CA PHE A 101 6.34 -3.44 9.23
C PHE A 101 4.99 -4.15 9.05
N LYS A 102 4.59 -5.00 10.01
CA LYS A 102 3.31 -5.71 9.96
C LYS A 102 2.12 -4.75 9.99
N ASP A 103 2.18 -3.71 10.81
CA ASP A 103 1.12 -2.71 10.92
C ASP A 103 0.93 -1.95 9.60
N ILE A 104 2.02 -1.51 8.96
CA ILE A 104 1.99 -0.84 7.64
C ILE A 104 1.44 -1.79 6.57
N LEU A 105 1.87 -3.05 6.58
CA LEU A 105 1.40 -4.06 5.64
C LEU A 105 -0.10 -4.35 5.81
N GLU A 106 -0.59 -4.42 7.05
CA GLU A 106 -2.01 -4.62 7.33
C GLU A 106 -2.83 -3.44 6.82
N LEU A 107 -2.37 -2.20 7.04
CA LEU A 107 -3.01 -1.00 6.51
C LEU A 107 -3.06 -1.02 4.98
N SER A 108 -1.94 -1.31 4.32
CA SER A 108 -1.86 -1.43 2.86
C SER A 108 -2.84 -2.47 2.31
N ARG A 109 -2.97 -3.64 2.97
CA ARG A 109 -3.94 -4.67 2.60
C ARG A 109 -5.38 -4.24 2.77
N LYS A 110 -5.71 -3.53 3.86
CA LYS A 110 -7.05 -2.97 4.09
C LYS A 110 -7.41 -1.97 2.98
N ASN A 111 -6.49 -1.08 2.64
CA ASN A 111 -6.67 -0.08 1.58
C ASN A 111 -6.88 -0.77 0.21
N ALA A 112 -6.07 -1.77 -0.12
CA ALA A 112 -6.23 -2.55 -1.35
C ALA A 112 -7.57 -3.30 -1.40
N SER A 113 -8.03 -3.86 -0.27
CA SER A 113 -9.34 -4.51 -0.19
C SER A 113 -10.48 -3.52 -0.40
N LYS A 114 -10.39 -2.32 0.19
CA LYS A 114 -11.37 -1.24 0.01
C LYS A 114 -11.42 -0.80 -1.45
N ALA A 115 -10.28 -0.56 -2.07
CA ALA A 115 -10.18 -0.21 -3.48
C ALA A 115 -10.78 -1.28 -4.40
N ARG A 116 -10.51 -2.56 -4.11
CA ARG A 116 -11.15 -3.67 -4.85
C ARG A 116 -12.67 -3.63 -4.72
N SER A 117 -13.20 -3.43 -3.52
CA SER A 117 -14.66 -3.39 -3.31
C SER A 117 -15.31 -2.25 -4.08
N VAL A 118 -14.69 -1.06 -4.09
CA VAL A 118 -15.22 0.10 -4.83
C VAL A 118 -15.15 -0.12 -6.35
N LEU A 119 -14.02 -0.62 -6.85
CA LEU A 119 -13.89 -0.99 -8.26
C LEU A 119 -14.91 -2.07 -8.68
N TRP A 120 -15.18 -3.04 -7.81
CA TRP A 120 -16.17 -4.09 -8.07
C TRP A 120 -17.59 -3.52 -8.13
N LEU A 121 -18.00 -2.77 -7.10
CA LEU A 121 -19.33 -2.16 -7.02
C LEU A 121 -19.60 -1.25 -8.23
N TYR A 122 -18.60 -0.46 -8.62
CA TYR A 122 -18.71 0.43 -9.76
C TYR A 122 -18.77 -0.35 -11.09
N GLY A 123 -17.90 -1.35 -11.26
CA GLY A 123 -17.94 -2.23 -12.44
C GLY A 123 -19.29 -2.94 -12.59
N GLU A 124 -19.88 -3.40 -11.49
CA GLU A 124 -21.20 -4.02 -11.49
C GLU A 124 -22.30 -3.00 -11.84
N ALA A 125 -22.32 -1.83 -11.18
CA ALA A 125 -23.36 -0.82 -11.36
C ALA A 125 -23.37 -0.16 -12.75
N VAL A 126 -22.20 0.09 -13.34
CA VAL A 126 -22.08 0.81 -14.61
C VAL A 126 -22.15 -0.10 -15.82
N LEU A 127 -21.69 -1.36 -15.72
CA LEU A 127 -21.64 -2.27 -16.86
C LEU A 127 -22.91 -3.10 -17.07
N THR A 128 -23.79 -3.23 -16.06
CA THR A 128 -24.95 -4.13 -16.17
C THR A 128 -26.24 -3.48 -16.69
N ASP A 129 -26.55 -2.20 -16.38
CA ASP A 129 -27.83 -1.57 -16.76
C ASP A 129 -27.70 -0.10 -17.21
N PHE A 130 -26.99 0.11 -18.33
CA PHE A 130 -26.87 1.43 -18.96
C PHE A 130 -28.09 1.76 -19.84
N THR A 131 -28.89 2.77 -19.44
CA THR A 131 -29.94 3.37 -20.28
C THR A 131 -29.75 4.89 -20.38
N ALA A 132 -30.19 5.49 -21.49
CA ALA A 132 -29.99 6.93 -21.77
C ALA A 132 -30.67 7.86 -20.75
N GLU A 133 -31.65 7.37 -20.01
CA GLU A 133 -32.35 8.11 -18.96
C GLU A 133 -31.52 8.21 -17.68
N ARG A 134 -30.62 7.26 -17.43
CA ARG A 134 -29.75 7.18 -16.25
C ARG A 134 -28.44 7.95 -16.41
N ILE A 135 -28.18 8.56 -17.58
CA ILE A 135 -26.94 9.32 -17.83
C ILE A 135 -26.65 10.38 -16.76
N PRO A 136 -27.62 11.21 -16.29
CA PRO A 136 -27.36 12.17 -15.23
C PRO A 136 -26.92 11.50 -13.92
N ASP A 137 -27.57 10.39 -13.55
CA ASP A 137 -27.26 9.65 -12.33
C ASP A 137 -25.89 8.97 -12.43
N ILE A 138 -25.55 8.40 -13.59
CA ILE A 138 -24.24 7.80 -13.86
C ILE A 138 -23.13 8.87 -13.81
N LYS A 139 -23.40 10.11 -14.24
CA LYS A 139 -22.43 11.20 -14.13
C LYS A 139 -22.15 11.56 -12.67
N ILE A 140 -23.18 11.63 -11.84
CA ILE A 140 -23.02 11.89 -10.39
C ILE A 140 -22.26 10.74 -9.74
N GLU A 141 -22.62 9.49 -10.06
CA GLU A 141 -21.94 8.30 -9.54
C GLU A 141 -20.46 8.25 -9.95
N LEU A 142 -20.14 8.64 -11.19
CA LEU A 142 -18.78 8.78 -11.70
C LEU A 142 -17.98 9.82 -10.93
N GLU A 143 -18.59 10.98 -10.65
CA GLU A 143 -17.96 12.06 -9.88
C GLU A 143 -17.65 11.58 -8.45
N SER A 144 -18.62 10.94 -7.77
CA SER A 144 -18.42 10.35 -6.45
C SER A 144 -17.36 9.23 -6.45
N PHE A 145 -17.34 8.39 -7.48
CA PHE A 145 -16.30 7.37 -7.64
C PHE A 145 -14.90 7.98 -7.77
N MET A 146 -14.75 9.07 -8.54
CA MET A 146 -13.46 9.76 -8.66
C MET A 146 -13.00 10.34 -7.31
N GLU A 147 -13.90 10.91 -6.51
CA GLU A 147 -13.57 11.39 -5.16
C GLU A 147 -13.13 10.24 -4.23
N GLU A 148 -13.77 9.06 -4.33
CA GLU A 148 -13.34 7.87 -3.58
C GLU A 148 -11.97 7.34 -4.02
N VAL A 149 -11.69 7.36 -5.34
CA VAL A 149 -10.39 6.99 -5.89
C VAL A 149 -9.29 7.93 -5.41
N ASP A 150 -9.54 9.24 -5.39
CA ASP A 150 -8.60 10.25 -4.87
C ASP A 150 -8.28 9.98 -3.39
N THR A 151 -9.31 9.69 -2.59
CA THR A 151 -9.12 9.31 -1.18
C THR A 151 -8.26 8.05 -1.02
N MET A 152 -8.47 7.04 -1.86
CA MET A 152 -7.68 5.81 -1.82
C MET A 152 -6.23 6.03 -2.26
N GLN A 153 -6.00 6.95 -3.18
CA GLN A 153 -4.65 7.36 -3.58
C GLN A 153 -3.89 7.95 -2.38
N GLU A 154 -4.53 8.84 -1.60
CA GLU A 154 -3.92 9.39 -0.38
C GLU A 154 -3.63 8.31 0.68
N GLU A 155 -4.55 7.36 0.86
CA GLU A 155 -4.37 6.21 1.76
C GLU A 155 -3.21 5.29 1.31
N ALA A 156 -3.03 5.11 0.00
CA ALA A 156 -1.91 4.37 -0.57
C ALA A 156 -0.57 5.11 -0.37
N LEU A 157 -0.54 6.42 -0.61
CA LEU A 157 0.64 7.27 -0.38
C LEU A 157 1.07 7.24 1.10
N THR A 158 0.10 7.22 2.02
CA THR A 158 0.38 7.10 3.46
C THR A 158 1.11 5.80 3.79
N SER A 159 0.70 4.68 3.16
CA SER A 159 1.37 3.38 3.35
C SER A 159 2.79 3.38 2.77
N GLU A 160 2.98 3.96 1.59
CA GLU A 160 4.28 4.12 0.94
C GLU A 160 5.24 4.96 1.81
N GLN A 161 4.78 6.10 2.31
CA GLN A 161 5.55 6.94 3.24
C GLN A 161 5.90 6.18 4.53
N GLY A 162 4.99 5.33 5.01
CA GLY A 162 5.25 4.42 6.13
C GLY A 162 6.44 3.51 5.89
N PHE A 163 6.50 2.85 4.72
CA PHE A 163 7.62 1.99 4.34
C PHE A 163 8.93 2.78 4.17
N LYS A 164 8.90 3.96 3.55
CA LYS A 164 10.08 4.84 3.40
C LYS A 164 10.65 5.23 4.76
N LYS A 165 9.80 5.68 5.67
CA LYS A 165 10.20 6.03 7.05
C LYS A 165 10.77 4.83 7.79
N LEU A 166 10.17 3.64 7.63
CA LEU A 166 10.72 2.42 8.21
C LEU A 166 12.11 2.10 7.67
N ALA A 167 12.34 2.26 6.36
CA ALA A 167 13.67 2.06 5.77
C ALA A 167 14.72 3.02 6.35
N GLU A 168 14.37 4.29 6.57
CA GLU A 168 15.24 5.27 7.22
C GLU A 168 15.55 4.88 8.67
N ASP A 169 14.53 4.47 9.43
CA ASP A 169 14.68 4.02 10.80
C ASP A 169 15.60 2.78 10.90
N LEU A 170 15.48 1.85 9.95
CA LEU A 170 16.37 0.69 9.85
C LEU A 170 17.81 1.10 9.53
N ARG A 171 18.02 2.14 8.72
CA ARG A 171 19.35 2.68 8.45
C ARG A 171 19.99 3.28 9.71
N LEU A 172 19.21 3.97 10.53
CA LEU A 172 19.66 4.45 11.84
C LEU A 172 19.96 3.29 12.80
N PHE A 173 19.17 2.21 12.74
CA PHE A 173 19.48 1.01 13.51
C PHE A 173 20.77 0.32 13.05
N ALA A 174 21.11 0.40 11.76
CA ALA A 174 22.36 -0.10 11.22
C ALA A 174 23.57 0.55 11.89
N THR A 175 23.53 1.86 12.09
CA THR A 175 24.63 2.58 12.74
C THR A 175 24.79 2.17 14.20
N ILE A 176 23.69 1.83 14.89
CA ILE A 176 23.75 1.28 16.26
C ILE A 176 24.44 -0.10 16.27
N ILE A 177 24.19 -0.94 15.27
CA ILE A 177 24.88 -2.22 15.09
C ILE A 177 26.37 -2.00 14.79
N GLU A 178 26.70 -1.03 13.94
CA GLU A 178 28.09 -0.68 13.60
C GLU A 178 28.86 -0.16 14.83
N ASP A 179 28.28 0.75 15.61
CA ASP A 179 28.82 1.19 16.90
C ASP A 179 29.09 0.02 17.85
N ALA A 180 28.14 -0.92 17.93
CA ALA A 180 28.27 -2.10 18.78
C ALA A 180 29.40 -3.05 18.30
N LEU A 181 29.62 -3.13 16.99
CA LEU A 181 30.72 -3.87 16.36
C LEU A 181 32.08 -3.19 16.64
N GLU A 182 32.19 -1.88 16.41
CA GLU A 182 33.43 -1.12 16.56
C GLU A 182 33.97 -1.13 17.99
N ARG A 183 33.09 -0.97 18.98
CA ARG A 183 33.45 -0.98 20.41
C ARG A 183 34.03 -2.32 20.89
N ARG A 184 33.98 -3.38 20.09
CA ARG A 184 34.27 -4.75 20.56
C ARG A 184 35.38 -5.53 19.87
N GLY A 185 36.07 -4.99 18.85
CA GLY A 185 37.35 -5.50 18.34
C GLY A 185 37.50 -7.03 18.18
N VAL A 186 37.41 -7.52 16.94
CA VAL A 186 37.84 -8.84 16.40
C VAL A 186 37.22 -10.11 17.00
N ARG A 187 36.78 -10.16 18.26
CA ARG A 187 36.45 -11.44 18.91
C ARG A 187 35.06 -12.00 18.60
N PHE A 188 34.09 -11.20 18.13
CA PHE A 188 32.73 -11.68 17.83
C PHE A 188 32.03 -10.81 16.79
N SER A 189 32.47 -10.91 15.53
CA SER A 189 31.88 -10.15 14.43
C SER A 189 30.80 -10.91 13.67
N ILE A 190 30.68 -12.23 13.76
CA ILE A 190 29.92 -13.02 12.79
C ILE A 190 28.42 -12.74 12.86
N GLU A 191 27.78 -12.82 14.04
CA GLU A 191 26.33 -12.62 14.15
C GLU A 191 25.92 -11.16 13.89
N LEU A 192 26.70 -10.19 14.38
CA LEU A 192 26.44 -8.78 14.10
C LEU A 192 26.77 -8.41 12.64
N GLN A 193 27.77 -9.03 12.01
CA GLN A 193 28.04 -8.87 10.57
C GLN A 193 26.94 -9.50 9.72
N ASN A 194 26.42 -10.65 10.13
CA ASN A 194 25.27 -11.28 9.48
C ASN A 194 24.04 -10.38 9.60
N ALA A 195 23.72 -9.91 10.81
CA ALA A 195 22.63 -8.97 11.05
C ALA A 195 22.79 -7.69 10.21
N ARG A 196 24.00 -7.11 10.16
CA ARG A 196 24.31 -5.94 9.31
C ARG A 196 24.10 -6.23 7.82
N SER A 197 24.61 -7.35 7.33
CA SER A 197 24.45 -7.76 5.92
C SER A 197 22.98 -7.94 5.56
N HIS A 198 22.22 -8.63 6.40
CA HIS A 198 20.78 -8.81 6.23
C HIS A 198 20.03 -7.46 6.30
N LEU A 199 20.44 -6.55 7.19
CA LEU A 199 19.82 -5.24 7.32
C LEU A 199 20.03 -4.36 6.07
N THR A 200 21.23 -4.36 5.48
CA THR A 200 21.50 -3.66 4.22
C THR A 200 20.67 -4.23 3.07
N GLN A 201 20.46 -5.55 3.04
CA GLN A 201 19.59 -6.18 2.04
C GLN A 201 18.12 -5.78 2.25
N LEU A 202 17.66 -5.77 3.50
CA LEU A 202 16.31 -5.37 3.87
C LEU A 202 16.03 -3.89 3.53
N GLU A 203 16.96 -2.98 3.82
CA GLU A 203 16.84 -1.55 3.47
C GLU A 203 16.59 -1.37 1.97
N LYS A 204 17.33 -2.09 1.12
CA LYS A 204 17.16 -2.02 -0.34
C LYS A 204 15.78 -2.52 -0.80
N LYS A 205 15.24 -3.53 -0.13
CA LYS A 205 13.92 -4.10 -0.46
C LYS A 205 12.77 -3.17 -0.08
N LEU A 206 12.92 -2.33 0.96
CA LEU A 206 11.89 -1.41 1.44
C LEU A 206 11.82 -0.07 0.67
N LYS A 207 12.82 0.23 -0.17
CA LYS A 207 12.87 1.46 -0.99
C LYS A 207 12.30 1.29 -2.40
N MET A 208 11.80 0.11 -2.74
CA MET A 208 11.09 -0.16 -3.99
C MET A 208 9.62 0.19 -3.84
#